data_AF-A0A1A7XN17-F1
#
_entry.id   AF-A0A1A7XN17-F1
#
_cell.length_a   1.000
_cell.length_b   1.000
_cell.length_c   1.000
_cell.angle_alpha   90.00
_cell.angle_beta   90.00
_cell.angle_gamma   90.00
#
_symmetry.space_group_name_H-M   'P 1'
#
loop_
_entity.id
_entity.type
_entity.pdbx_description
1 polymer ?
#
loop_
_entity_poly.entity_id
_entity_poly.type
_entity_poly.pdbx_seq_one_letter_code
_entity_poly.pdbx_strand_id
1 'polypeptide(L)'
;MNSIVQYLDITPNQEYLVDRIKELAHSGCMSSFRWNGGGDLKNRKWDTDLPTDCAILMHVFCTYLDSRLPPHPKYPDGKTFTSQHFSHTPDKPDVTKENLFCIHQSSTTPPHYQLIYQGHIYSLPKGRNNLFHTILMFLYIIKIKESGMLGRVNLGLSGVNILWIFED
;
A
#
# COMPACT_ATOMS: atom_id res chain seq x y z
N MET A 1 -12.07 -14.98 12.19
CA MET A 1 -11.12 -15.88 11.49
C MET A 1 -10.98 -15.55 9.99
N ASN A 2 -11.88 -14.75 9.38
CA ASN A 2 -11.83 -14.36 7.95
C ASN A 2 -10.86 -13.21 7.58
N SER A 3 -10.20 -12.54 8.53
CA SER A 3 -9.36 -11.37 8.21
C SER A 3 -8.05 -11.71 7.49
N ILE A 4 -7.49 -12.90 7.73
CA ILE A 4 -6.21 -13.31 7.13
C ILE A 4 -6.35 -13.59 5.63
N VAL A 5 -7.49 -14.11 5.19
CA VAL A 5 -7.72 -14.47 3.78
C VAL A 5 -7.54 -13.26 2.87
N GLN A 6 -7.97 -12.06 3.31
CA GLN A 6 -7.81 -10.83 2.53
C GLN A 6 -6.33 -10.47 2.28
N TYR A 7 -5.44 -10.72 3.25
CA TYR A 7 -4.01 -10.48 3.07
C TYR A 7 -3.36 -11.44 2.05
N LEU A 8 -4.03 -12.56 1.74
CA LEU A 8 -3.53 -13.61 0.87
C LEU A 8 -4.06 -13.52 -0.57
N ASP A 9 -4.90 -12.53 -0.87
CA ASP A 9 -5.69 -12.40 -2.11
C ASP A 9 -4.89 -11.84 -3.32
N ILE A 10 -3.60 -11.53 -3.17
CA ILE A 10 -2.81 -10.92 -4.25
C ILE A 10 -2.34 -11.95 -5.31
N THR A 11 -2.25 -13.24 -4.95
CA THR A 11 -1.79 -14.28 -5.88
C THR A 11 -2.37 -15.65 -5.51
N PRO A 12 -2.69 -16.51 -6.49
CA PRO A 12 -3.07 -17.89 -6.20
C PRO A 12 -1.87 -18.73 -5.70
N ASN A 13 -0.62 -18.28 -5.90
CA ASN A 13 0.56 -19.01 -5.41
C ASN A 13 0.82 -18.73 -3.92
N GLN A 14 0.05 -19.42 -3.07
CA GLN A 14 0.07 -19.24 -1.62
C GLN A 14 1.39 -19.65 -0.98
N GLU A 15 2.06 -20.67 -1.53
CA GLU A 15 3.39 -21.08 -1.04
C GLU A 15 4.40 -19.94 -1.19
N TYR A 16 4.47 -19.35 -2.39
CA TYR A 16 5.31 -18.18 -2.63
C TYR A 16 4.97 -17.00 -1.71
N LEU A 17 3.69 -16.64 -1.61
CA LEU A 17 3.28 -15.46 -0.84
C LEU A 17 3.61 -15.60 0.65
N VAL A 18 3.31 -16.75 1.24
CA VAL A 18 3.55 -17.02 2.66
C VAL A 18 5.05 -17.02 2.96
N ASP A 19 5.86 -17.68 2.14
CA ASP A 19 7.30 -17.71 2.33
C ASP A 19 7.91 -16.32 2.14
N ARG A 20 7.41 -15.55 1.16
CA ARG A 20 7.91 -14.21 0.90
C ARG A 20 7.58 -13.24 2.04
N ILE A 21 6.37 -13.28 2.58
CA ILE A 21 5.99 -12.47 3.75
C ILE A 21 6.87 -12.81 4.95
N LYS A 22 7.14 -14.10 5.20
CA LYS A 22 8.04 -14.52 6.29
C LYS A 22 9.46 -13.99 6.09
N GLU A 23 10.00 -14.07 4.87
CA GLU A 23 11.35 -13.58 4.57
C GLU A 23 11.46 -12.05 4.73
N LEU A 24 10.47 -11.30 4.24
CA LEU A 24 10.40 -9.85 4.41
C LEU A 24 10.31 -9.44 5.89
N ALA A 25 9.61 -10.24 6.70
CA ALA A 25 9.44 -10.00 8.14
C ALA A 25 10.63 -10.50 9.00
N HIS A 26 11.51 -11.34 8.46
CA HIS A 26 12.57 -12.00 9.25
C HIS A 26 13.68 -11.04 9.71
N SER A 27 13.96 -10.00 8.92
CA SER A 27 15.09 -9.10 9.14
C SER A 27 14.64 -7.71 9.58
N GLY A 28 15.46 -7.05 10.40
CA GLY A 28 15.29 -5.62 10.68
C GLY A 28 15.34 -4.82 9.38
N CYS A 29 14.43 -3.86 9.23
CA CYS A 29 14.34 -2.96 8.07
C CYS A 29 14.13 -3.66 6.71
N MET A 30 13.58 -4.89 6.67
CA MET A 30 13.31 -5.64 5.44
C MET A 30 14.54 -5.73 4.51
N SER A 31 15.69 -6.17 5.02
CA SER A 31 16.95 -6.19 4.25
C SER A 31 16.84 -7.03 2.96
N SER A 32 16.05 -8.11 2.99
CA SER A 32 15.75 -8.97 1.84
C SER A 32 14.84 -8.35 0.78
N PHE A 33 14.30 -7.15 0.99
CA PHE A 33 13.38 -6.48 0.06
C PHE A 33 13.99 -6.27 -1.33
N ARG A 34 13.21 -6.57 -2.38
CA ARG A 34 13.55 -6.48 -3.81
C ARG A 34 12.44 -5.74 -4.54
N TRP A 35 12.55 -4.42 -4.61
CA TRP A 35 11.47 -3.53 -5.05
C TRP A 35 10.85 -3.83 -6.43
N ASN A 36 11.65 -4.25 -7.42
CA ASN A 36 11.21 -4.51 -8.79
C ASN A 36 11.16 -6.01 -9.15
N GLY A 37 11.19 -6.86 -8.14
CA GLY A 37 11.14 -8.31 -8.30
C GLY A 37 10.60 -8.95 -7.03
N GLY A 38 10.95 -10.21 -6.80
CA GLY A 38 10.55 -10.93 -5.61
C GLY A 38 11.57 -11.99 -5.20
N GLY A 39 11.12 -12.89 -4.33
CA GLY A 39 11.92 -14.02 -3.83
C GLY A 39 11.98 -15.16 -4.83
N ASP A 40 13.03 -15.98 -4.76
CA ASP A 40 13.04 -17.24 -5.50
C ASP A 40 12.08 -18.24 -4.81
N LEU A 41 11.42 -19.11 -5.58
CA LEU A 41 10.54 -20.16 -5.06
C LEU A 41 11.22 -21.52 -5.23
N LYS A 42 11.78 -22.07 -4.15
CA LYS A 42 12.55 -23.34 -4.18
C LYS A 42 13.66 -23.28 -5.24
N ASN A 43 13.54 -24.09 -6.30
CA ASN A 43 14.50 -24.17 -7.40
C ASN A 43 14.14 -23.27 -8.59
N ARG A 44 13.11 -22.42 -8.45
CA ARG A 44 12.62 -21.53 -9.50
C ARG A 44 13.01 -20.08 -9.18
N LYS A 45 13.72 -19.44 -10.11
CA LYS A 45 13.98 -18.00 -10.05
C LYS A 45 12.69 -17.22 -10.18
N TRP A 46 12.61 -16.10 -9.45
CA TRP A 46 11.48 -15.18 -9.57
C TRP A 46 11.29 -14.75 -11.04
N ASP A 47 10.04 -14.66 -11.47
CA ASP A 47 9.62 -14.12 -12.77
C ASP A 47 8.29 -13.36 -12.59
N THR A 48 7.85 -12.70 -13.65
CA THR A 48 6.73 -11.76 -13.70
C THR A 48 5.33 -12.37 -13.47
N ASP A 49 5.21 -13.69 -13.38
CA ASP A 49 3.98 -14.39 -12.96
C ASP A 49 3.77 -14.35 -11.44
N LEU A 50 4.80 -13.98 -10.67
CA LEU A 50 4.72 -13.80 -9.22
C LEU A 50 4.72 -12.32 -8.86
N PRO A 51 3.98 -11.90 -7.81
CA PRO A 51 3.97 -10.50 -7.42
C PRO A 51 5.36 -10.06 -6.94
N THR A 52 5.67 -8.79 -7.23
CA THR A 52 6.86 -8.13 -6.69
C THR A 52 6.68 -7.85 -5.19
N ASP A 53 7.78 -7.65 -4.47
CA ASP A 53 7.71 -7.24 -3.07
C ASP A 53 6.96 -5.92 -2.90
N CYS A 54 7.09 -4.99 -3.84
CA CYS A 54 6.32 -3.75 -3.83
C CYS A 54 4.81 -4.02 -3.88
N ALA A 55 4.38 -4.92 -4.76
CA ALA A 55 2.98 -5.28 -4.89
C ALA A 55 2.46 -5.96 -3.62
N ILE A 56 3.24 -6.89 -3.05
CA ILE A 56 2.90 -7.58 -1.79
C ILE A 56 2.73 -6.55 -0.66
N LEU A 57 3.72 -5.68 -0.46
CA LEU A 57 3.69 -4.70 0.65
C LEU A 57 2.57 -3.66 0.49
N MET A 58 2.32 -3.18 -0.73
CA MET A 58 1.20 -2.27 -0.98
C MET A 58 -0.15 -2.97 -0.73
N HIS A 59 -0.30 -4.24 -1.12
CA HIS A 59 -1.50 -5.03 -0.82
C HIS A 59 -1.71 -5.22 0.68
N VAL A 60 -0.64 -5.53 1.43
CA VAL A 60 -0.71 -5.65 2.89
C VAL A 60 -1.10 -4.31 3.53
N PHE A 61 -0.53 -3.20 3.06
CA PHE A 61 -0.86 -1.85 3.55
C PHE A 61 -2.34 -1.50 3.30
N CYS A 62 -2.82 -1.69 2.06
CA CYS A 62 -4.21 -1.48 1.68
C CYS A 62 -5.16 -2.35 2.51
N THR A 63 -4.88 -3.65 2.62
CA THR A 63 -5.69 -4.61 3.39
C THR A 63 -5.73 -4.24 4.88
N TYR A 64 -4.61 -3.79 5.43
CA TYR A 64 -4.56 -3.30 6.81
C TYR A 64 -5.49 -2.10 7.01
N LEU A 65 -5.38 -1.07 6.16
CA LEU A 65 -6.23 0.12 6.30
C LEU A 65 -7.71 -0.16 6.01
N ASP A 66 -8.02 -1.04 5.06
CA ASP A 66 -9.39 -1.54 4.83
C ASP A 66 -9.99 -2.12 6.12
N SER A 67 -9.20 -2.88 6.88
CA SER A 67 -9.64 -3.45 8.17
C SER A 67 -9.77 -2.44 9.31
N ARG A 68 -9.23 -1.23 9.16
CA ARG A 68 -9.28 -0.16 10.18
C ARG A 68 -10.32 0.91 9.88
N LEU A 69 -10.76 1.03 8.64
CA LEU A 69 -11.79 1.98 8.26
C LEU A 69 -13.20 1.40 8.49
N PRO A 70 -14.19 2.25 8.85
CA PRO A 70 -15.57 1.81 9.00
C PRO A 70 -16.11 1.33 7.65
N PRO A 71 -17.00 0.32 7.63
CA PRO A 71 -17.66 -0.12 6.42
C PRO A 71 -18.38 1.05 5.72
N HIS A 72 -18.28 1.09 4.40
CA HIS A 72 -18.90 2.12 3.59
C HIS A 72 -19.93 1.51 2.62
N PRO A 73 -21.18 2.00 2.55
CA PRO A 73 -22.24 1.39 1.73
C PRO A 73 -21.91 1.25 0.24
N LYS A 74 -21.04 2.12 -0.30
CA LYS A 74 -20.57 2.03 -1.70
C LYS A 74 -19.53 0.91 -1.94
N TYR A 75 -18.92 0.37 -0.88
CA TYR A 75 -17.84 -0.62 -0.95
C TYR A 75 -18.20 -1.82 -0.06
N PRO A 76 -19.19 -2.63 -0.49
CA PRO A 76 -19.73 -3.74 0.32
C PRO A 76 -18.75 -4.91 0.50
N ASP A 77 -17.68 -4.96 -0.31
CA ASP A 77 -16.58 -5.92 -0.20
C ASP A 77 -15.61 -5.61 0.96
N GLY A 78 -15.82 -4.50 1.67
CA GLY A 78 -14.98 -4.07 2.78
C GLY A 78 -13.70 -3.36 2.35
N LYS A 79 -13.46 -3.16 1.05
CA LYS A 79 -12.25 -2.53 0.51
C LYS A 79 -12.31 -0.99 0.54
N THR A 80 -12.75 -0.45 1.68
CA THR A 80 -13.08 0.98 1.85
C THR A 80 -11.89 1.92 1.60
N PHE A 81 -10.70 1.58 2.12
CA PHE A 81 -9.47 2.33 1.84
C PHE A 81 -9.06 2.14 0.39
N THR A 82 -8.94 0.90 -0.05
CA THR A 82 -8.43 0.56 -1.38
C THR A 82 -9.25 1.25 -2.48
N SER A 83 -10.57 1.21 -2.41
CA SER A 83 -11.45 1.82 -3.42
C SER A 83 -11.45 3.36 -3.43
N GLN A 84 -11.00 4.01 -2.36
CA GLN A 84 -11.01 5.49 -2.25
C GLN A 84 -9.61 6.10 -2.43
N HIS A 85 -8.58 5.40 -1.95
CA HIS A 85 -7.24 5.95 -1.75
C HIS A 85 -6.15 5.16 -2.48
N PHE A 86 -6.50 4.14 -3.25
CA PHE A 86 -5.56 3.43 -4.11
C PHE A 86 -6.10 3.28 -5.54
N SER A 87 -5.23 3.47 -6.52
CA SER A 87 -5.51 3.23 -7.93
C SER A 87 -4.28 2.69 -8.63
N HIS A 88 -4.45 2.00 -9.75
CA HIS A 88 -3.33 1.48 -10.53
C HIS A 88 -3.64 1.57 -12.02
N THR A 89 -2.59 1.65 -12.84
CA THR A 89 -2.70 1.55 -14.30
C THR A 89 -3.45 0.27 -14.74
N PRO A 90 -4.32 0.30 -15.77
CA PRO A 90 -4.56 1.40 -16.72
C PRO A 90 -5.50 2.50 -16.21
N ASP A 91 -6.15 2.30 -15.06
CA ASP A 91 -7.13 3.24 -14.53
C ASP A 91 -6.44 4.51 -14.04
N LYS A 92 -6.65 5.61 -14.77
CA LYS A 92 -6.10 6.91 -14.41
C LYS A 92 -7.06 7.61 -13.45
N PRO A 93 -6.59 7.97 -12.23
CA PRO A 93 -7.40 8.73 -11.31
C PRO A 93 -7.71 10.12 -11.89
N ASP A 94 -8.94 10.57 -11.67
CA ASP A 94 -9.40 11.88 -12.14
C ASP A 94 -8.85 13.00 -11.24
N VAL A 95 -7.70 13.55 -11.65
CA VAL A 95 -7.00 14.63 -10.93
C VAL A 95 -7.77 15.95 -10.90
N THR A 96 -8.87 16.09 -11.65
CA THR A 96 -9.72 17.29 -11.59
C THR A 96 -10.61 17.32 -10.35
N LYS A 97 -10.77 16.18 -9.67
CA LYS A 97 -11.52 16.10 -8.41
C LYS A 97 -10.73 16.74 -7.28
N GLU A 98 -11.19 17.88 -6.79
CA GLU A 98 -10.53 18.67 -5.73
C GLU A 98 -10.27 17.85 -4.45
N ASN A 99 -11.18 16.92 -4.11
CA ASN A 99 -11.07 16.09 -2.93
C ASN A 99 -10.33 14.75 -3.17
N LEU A 100 -9.71 14.57 -4.34
CA LEU A 100 -8.95 13.35 -4.61
C LEU A 100 -7.68 13.32 -3.74
N PHE A 101 -7.57 12.27 -2.95
CA PHE A 101 -6.39 11.96 -2.17
C PHE A 101 -6.12 10.47 -2.25
N CYS A 102 -5.13 10.06 -3.05
CA CYS A 102 -4.84 8.64 -3.26
C CYS A 102 -3.38 8.39 -3.65
N ILE A 103 -2.95 7.14 -3.43
CA ILE A 103 -1.74 6.59 -4.02
C ILE A 103 -2.10 6.01 -5.38
N HIS A 104 -1.36 6.38 -6.42
CA HIS A 104 -1.51 5.86 -7.78
C HIS A 104 -0.28 5.05 -8.19
N GLN A 105 -0.48 3.77 -8.53
CA GLN A 105 0.54 2.94 -9.17
C GLN A 105 0.57 3.20 -10.68
N SER A 106 1.43 4.13 -11.07
CA SER A 106 1.63 4.57 -12.47
C SER A 106 2.36 3.54 -13.37
N SER A 107 3.09 2.59 -12.78
CA SER A 107 3.78 1.51 -13.49
C SER A 107 3.80 0.22 -12.66
N THR A 108 3.63 -0.93 -13.31
CA THR A 108 3.69 -2.26 -12.68
C THR A 108 5.09 -2.87 -12.76
N THR A 109 5.80 -2.71 -13.88
CA THR A 109 7.11 -3.32 -14.10
C THR A 109 8.04 -2.34 -14.85
N PRO A 110 9.00 -1.68 -14.16
CA PRO A 110 9.20 -1.71 -12.72
C PRO A 110 8.08 -0.96 -11.94
N PRO A 111 7.78 -1.33 -10.68
CA PRO A 111 6.77 -0.65 -9.88
C PRO A 111 7.10 0.85 -9.67
N HIS A 112 6.10 1.72 -9.83
CA HIS A 112 6.22 3.14 -9.52
C HIS A 112 4.91 3.70 -8.95
N TYR A 113 4.99 4.25 -7.74
CA TYR A 113 3.89 4.83 -6.98
C TYR A 113 4.07 6.35 -6.88
N GLN A 114 2.95 7.06 -7.07
CA GLN A 114 2.85 8.50 -6.96
C GLN A 114 1.74 8.86 -5.97
N LEU A 115 1.87 10.00 -5.32
CA LEU A 115 0.81 10.53 -4.46
C LEU A 115 0.02 11.58 -5.23
N ILE A 116 -1.30 11.52 -5.14
CA ILE A 116 -2.20 12.53 -5.69
C ILE A 116 -2.93 13.19 -4.53
N TYR A 117 -2.85 14.52 -4.45
CA TYR A 117 -3.52 15.29 -3.42
C TYR A 117 -3.91 16.67 -3.97
N GLN A 118 -5.18 17.05 -3.84
CA GLN A 118 -5.70 18.36 -4.26
C GLN A 118 -5.30 18.73 -5.70
N GLY A 119 -5.51 17.78 -6.63
CA GLY A 119 -5.19 17.96 -8.05
C GLY A 119 -3.69 17.95 -8.42
N HIS A 120 -2.80 17.81 -7.44
CA HIS A 120 -1.35 17.74 -7.68
C HIS A 120 -0.86 16.30 -7.67
N ILE A 121 0.01 15.96 -8.62
CA ILE A 121 0.71 14.68 -8.68
C ILE A 121 2.11 14.87 -8.09
N TYR A 122 2.36 14.30 -6.93
CA TYR A 122 3.66 14.23 -6.28
C TYR A 122 4.36 12.93 -6.72
N SER A 123 5.25 13.07 -7.70
CA SER A 123 6.07 11.95 -8.18
C SER A 123 7.42 11.94 -7.47
N LEU A 124 7.55 11.05 -6.48
CA LEU A 124 8.81 10.81 -5.78
C LEU A 124 9.83 10.09 -6.68
N PRO A 125 11.14 10.08 -6.33
CA PRO A 125 12.15 9.37 -7.10
C PRO A 125 11.79 7.89 -7.32
N LYS A 126 12.04 7.39 -8.52
CA LYS A 126 11.85 5.97 -8.88
C LYS A 126 12.87 5.08 -8.16
N GLY A 127 12.57 3.79 -8.06
CA GLY A 127 13.51 2.77 -7.57
C GLY A 127 13.15 2.23 -6.18
N ARG A 128 14.15 1.68 -5.50
CA ARG A 128 13.98 0.89 -4.26
C ARG A 128 13.08 1.54 -3.22
N ASN A 129 13.27 2.82 -2.95
CA ASN A 129 12.59 3.49 -1.84
C ASN A 129 11.27 4.16 -2.24
N ASN A 130 10.87 4.10 -3.52
CA ASN A 130 9.69 4.80 -4.02
C ASN A 130 8.41 4.41 -3.24
N LEU A 131 8.17 3.11 -3.05
CA LEU A 131 7.02 2.62 -2.29
C LEU A 131 6.96 3.24 -0.89
N PHE A 132 8.05 3.12 -0.12
CA PHE A 132 8.10 3.58 1.26
C PHE A 132 7.98 5.09 1.36
N HIS A 133 8.67 5.84 0.50
CA HIS A 133 8.55 7.30 0.48
C HIS A 133 7.13 7.74 0.14
N THR A 134 6.45 7.06 -0.79
CA THR A 134 5.05 7.38 -1.15
C THR A 134 4.09 7.08 0.01
N ILE A 135 4.26 5.95 0.70
CA ILE A 135 3.47 5.63 1.91
C ILE A 135 3.73 6.66 3.01
N LEU A 136 5.00 7.00 3.27
CA LEU A 136 5.35 8.02 4.26
C LEU A 136 4.77 9.38 3.90
N MET A 137 4.84 9.79 2.64
CA MET A 137 4.27 11.06 2.18
C MET A 137 2.74 11.07 2.33
N PHE A 138 2.05 9.96 2.00
CA PHE A 138 0.61 9.80 2.21
C PHE A 138 0.24 9.97 3.70
N LEU A 139 0.90 9.23 4.59
CA LEU A 139 0.66 9.34 6.04
C LEU A 139 1.03 10.72 6.60
N TYR A 140 2.09 11.33 6.08
CA TYR A 140 2.52 12.67 6.48
C TYR A 140 1.46 13.72 6.11
N ILE A 141 0.91 13.68 4.89
CA ILE A 141 -0.20 14.56 4.51
C ILE A 141 -1.39 14.37 5.46
N ILE A 142 -1.74 13.14 5.83
CA ILE A 142 -2.81 12.91 6.82
C ILE A 142 -2.48 13.61 8.14
N LYS A 143 -1.24 13.46 8.65
CA LYS A 143 -0.80 14.10 9.88
C LYS A 143 -0.90 15.63 9.81
N ILE A 144 -0.37 16.25 8.76
CA ILE A 144 -0.16 17.70 8.72
C ILE A 144 -1.27 18.51 8.05
N LYS A 145 -2.08 17.89 7.16
CA LYS A 145 -3.15 18.57 6.41
C LYS A 145 -4.54 18.08 6.77
N GLU A 146 -4.68 16.80 7.13
CA GLU A 146 -5.98 16.19 7.45
C GLU A 146 -6.19 16.02 8.97
N SER A 147 -5.46 16.75 9.81
CA SER A 147 -5.57 16.70 11.29
C SER A 147 -5.39 15.29 11.88
N GLY A 148 -4.62 14.42 11.22
CA GLY A 148 -4.45 13.02 11.61
C GLY A 148 -5.64 12.11 11.29
N MET A 149 -6.62 12.59 10.52
CA MET A 149 -7.87 11.89 10.22
C MET A 149 -7.87 11.32 8.80
N LEU A 150 -8.30 10.07 8.66
CA LEU A 150 -8.66 9.46 7.38
C LEU A 150 -10.15 9.15 7.39
N GLY A 151 -10.94 10.02 6.77
CA GLY A 151 -12.38 10.03 6.94
C GLY A 151 -12.75 10.30 8.41
N ARG A 152 -13.40 9.32 9.06
CA ARG A 152 -13.78 9.42 10.48
C ARG A 152 -12.82 8.71 11.44
N VAL A 153 -11.72 8.17 10.93
CA VAL A 153 -10.76 7.39 11.73
C VAL A 153 -9.54 8.23 12.03
N ASN A 154 -9.17 8.32 13.31
CA ASN A 154 -7.93 8.93 13.74
C ASN A 154 -6.76 7.95 13.54
N LEU A 155 -5.71 8.37 12.85
CA LEU A 155 -4.50 7.57 12.60
C LEU A 155 -3.38 7.81 13.62
N GLY A 156 -3.53 8.78 14.52
CA GLY A 156 -2.64 9.05 15.66
C GLY A 156 -2.99 8.26 16.93
N LEU A 157 -2.46 8.72 18.07
CA LEU A 157 -2.49 8.03 19.37
C LEU A 157 -3.88 7.59 19.85
N SER A 158 -4.93 8.33 19.51
CA SER A 158 -6.31 8.03 19.94
C SER A 158 -7.03 7.02 19.04
N GLY A 159 -6.38 6.51 17.99
CA GLY A 159 -6.99 5.57 17.05
C GLY A 159 -6.02 4.48 16.58
N VAL A 160 -5.75 4.42 15.28
CA VAL A 160 -4.92 3.36 14.67
C VAL A 160 -3.46 3.42 15.16
N ASN A 161 -3.02 4.60 15.59
CA ASN A 161 -1.67 4.84 16.07
C ASN A 161 -0.59 4.39 15.07
N ILE A 162 -0.73 4.77 13.80
CA ILE A 162 0.30 4.58 12.77
C ILE A 162 1.12 5.87 12.55
N LEU A 163 0.58 7.03 12.89
CA LEU A 163 1.25 8.33 12.73
C LEU A 163 2.34 8.62 13.79
N TRP A 164 2.47 7.75 14.80
CA TRP A 164 3.55 7.82 15.81
C TRP A 164 4.95 7.75 15.21
N ILE A 165 5.09 7.21 13.99
CA ILE A 165 6.36 7.16 13.25
C ILE A 165 6.94 8.56 12.92
N PHE A 166 6.14 9.61 13.09
CA PHE A 166 6.53 11.01 12.92
C PHE A 166 6.58 11.76 14.26
N GLU A 167 6.62 11.06 15.38
CA GLU A 167 6.84 11.63 16.71
C GLU A 167 8.30 11.41 17.10
N ASP A 168 8.85 12.35 17.89
CA ASP A 168 10.25 12.36 18.34
C ASP A 168 10.48 11.43 19.54
#